data_AF-A0A8C9XH74-F1
#
_entry.id   AF-A0A8C9XH74-F1
#
_cell.length_a   1.000
_cell.length_b   1.000
_cell.length_c   1.000
_cell.angle_alpha   90.00
_cell.angle_beta   90.00
_cell.angle_gamma   90.00
#
_symmetry.space_group_name_H-M   'P 1'
#
loop_
_entity.id
_entity.type
_entity.pdbx_description
1 polymer ?
#
loop_
_entity_poly.entity_id
_entity_poly.type
_entity_poly.pdbx_seq_one_letter_code
_entity_poly.pdbx_strand_id
1 'polypeptide(L)'
;MLRALGVPITDYSFEDCQLAMAEGQLRLPVDTCLLEFAKLVRRLGLKPQNTEKVLQDYGNRARKLEGQKLDLDGFAQCLDVPVSEMLRDMFALFDEHEDNCMDIREYVIALSVVCRPAKTLETMKLAFKMFEAEEDGAITEMELAVILKTALGVTHLSVSRLFTAIDPENTGKITFDKFRCFVEQHPDFAEEYLYTENAGLHTSPCHGHQTKPSLSARNLQGTATTKTANGICPDFSPKELGSTIDGLLKKHN
;
A
#
# COMPACT_ATOMS: atom_id res chain seq x y z
N MET A 1 24.91 -16.65 -6.05
CA MET A 1 24.69 -17.19 -4.69
C MET A 1 23.22 -17.26 -4.28
N LEU A 2 22.33 -16.31 -4.66
CA LEU A 2 20.94 -16.29 -4.18
C LEU A 2 20.04 -17.49 -4.56
N ARG A 3 20.24 -18.14 -5.73
CA ARG A 3 19.46 -19.35 -6.12
C ARG A 3 19.68 -20.58 -5.22
N ALA A 4 20.60 -20.53 -4.24
CA ALA A 4 20.91 -21.65 -3.35
C ALA A 4 20.04 -21.71 -2.08
N LEU A 5 19.21 -20.70 -1.80
CA LEU A 5 18.46 -20.58 -0.55
C LEU A 5 17.00 -21.04 -0.61
N GLY A 6 16.48 -21.40 -1.79
CA GLY A 6 15.09 -21.87 -1.96
C GLY A 6 14.00 -20.81 -1.73
N VAL A 7 14.37 -19.59 -1.30
CA VAL A 7 13.48 -18.43 -1.19
C VAL A 7 13.14 -17.93 -2.60
N PRO A 8 11.86 -17.66 -2.94
CA PRO A 8 11.51 -17.07 -4.21
C PRO A 8 12.21 -15.72 -4.36
N ILE A 9 12.92 -15.54 -5.48
CA ILE A 9 13.51 -14.26 -5.85
C ILE A 9 12.35 -13.39 -6.36
N THR A 10 11.97 -12.38 -5.60
CA THR A 10 11.03 -11.37 -6.07
C THR A 10 11.76 -10.41 -7.00
N ASP A 11 11.39 -10.43 -8.29
CA ASP A 11 11.92 -9.50 -9.30
C ASP A 11 11.29 -8.11 -9.12
N TYR A 12 11.61 -7.45 -8.01
CA TYR A 12 11.29 -6.05 -7.73
C TYR A 12 12.40 -5.14 -8.26
N SER A 13 11.99 -4.12 -9.01
CA SER A 13 12.85 -3.02 -9.41
C SER A 13 12.98 -1.97 -8.30
N PHE A 14 13.89 -1.00 -8.50
CA PHE A 14 14.04 0.14 -7.60
C PHE A 14 12.75 0.97 -7.49
N GLU A 15 12.01 1.12 -8.58
CA GLU A 15 10.72 1.84 -8.57
C GLU A 15 9.62 1.06 -7.82
N ASP A 16 9.63 -0.28 -7.89
CA ASP A 16 8.68 -1.11 -7.13
C ASP A 16 8.97 -1.00 -5.63
N CYS A 17 10.25 -0.99 -5.24
CA CYS A 17 10.67 -0.70 -3.86
C CYS A 17 10.26 0.72 -3.41
N GLN A 18 10.38 1.74 -4.27
CA GLN A 18 9.91 3.09 -3.93
C GLN A 18 8.40 3.16 -3.74
N LEU A 19 7.63 2.47 -4.58
CA LEU A 19 6.17 2.38 -4.49
C LEU A 19 5.73 1.68 -3.20
N ALA A 20 6.37 0.54 -2.85
CA ALA A 20 6.08 -0.21 -1.63
C ALA A 20 6.55 0.49 -0.35
N MET A 21 7.66 1.25 -0.39
CA MET A 21 8.20 1.99 0.76
C MET A 21 7.75 3.45 0.83
N ALA A 22 6.77 3.86 0.01
CA ALA A 22 6.33 5.25 -0.02
C ALA A 22 5.72 5.66 1.32
N GLU A 23 6.33 6.65 1.98
CA GLU A 23 5.80 7.24 3.20
C GLU A 23 4.59 8.13 2.86
N GLY A 24 3.46 7.86 3.51
CA GLY A 24 2.19 8.52 3.29
C GLY A 24 1.10 7.98 4.22
N GLN A 25 -0.06 8.64 4.24
CA GLN A 25 -1.18 8.29 5.13
C GLN A 25 -1.90 6.99 4.72
N LEU A 26 -1.68 6.52 3.49
CA LEU A 26 -2.10 5.22 3.00
C LEU A 26 -0.85 4.44 2.58
N ARG A 27 -0.41 3.50 3.41
CA ARG A 27 0.64 2.53 3.06
C ARG A 27 0.02 1.38 2.29
N LEU A 28 0.70 0.95 1.22
CA LEU A 28 0.25 -0.18 0.40
C LEU A 28 0.43 -1.52 1.14
N PRO A 29 -0.57 -2.41 1.11
CA PRO A 29 -0.44 -3.78 1.60
C PRO A 29 0.62 -4.59 0.84
N VAL A 30 1.13 -5.65 1.48
CA VAL A 30 2.19 -6.52 0.93
C VAL A 30 1.73 -7.27 -0.32
N ASP A 31 0.42 -7.53 -0.43
CA ASP A 31 -0.28 -8.23 -1.49
C ASP A 31 -0.93 -7.30 -2.52
N THR A 32 -0.59 -6.00 -2.54
CA THR A 32 -1.15 -5.02 -3.47
C THR A 32 -0.92 -5.40 -4.95
N CYS A 33 -1.99 -5.34 -5.76
CA CYS A 33 -1.88 -5.51 -7.21
C CYS A 33 -1.16 -4.35 -7.91
N LEU A 34 -0.95 -3.21 -7.22
CA LEU A 34 -0.35 -2.01 -7.81
C LEU A 34 1.12 -2.19 -8.22
N LEU A 35 1.84 -3.17 -7.67
CA LEU A 35 3.20 -3.51 -8.13
C LEU A 35 3.20 -4.11 -9.54
N GLU A 36 2.24 -5.00 -9.86
CA GLU A 36 2.10 -5.53 -11.21
C GLU A 36 1.57 -4.47 -12.18
N PHE A 37 0.61 -3.67 -11.74
CA PHE A 37 0.16 -2.50 -12.51
C PHE A 37 1.32 -1.53 -12.82
N ALA A 38 2.19 -1.25 -11.86
CA ALA A 38 3.38 -0.39 -12.05
C ALA A 38 4.39 -0.97 -13.05
N LYS A 39 4.55 -2.29 -13.10
CA LYS A 39 5.35 -2.96 -14.14
C LYS A 39 4.71 -2.79 -15.53
N LEU A 40 3.39 -2.93 -15.65
CA LEU A 40 2.67 -2.75 -16.92
C LEU A 40 2.71 -1.30 -17.42
N VAL A 41 2.46 -0.30 -16.55
CA VAL A 41 2.58 1.13 -16.88
C VAL A 41 3.96 1.47 -17.46
N ARG A 42 5.03 0.92 -16.86
CA ARG A 42 6.40 1.10 -17.35
C ARG A 42 6.66 0.40 -18.68
N ARG A 43 6.16 -0.84 -18.86
CA ARG A 43 6.27 -1.60 -20.12
C ARG A 43 5.53 -0.95 -21.29
N LEU A 44 4.37 -0.35 -21.04
CA LEU A 44 3.63 0.46 -22.03
C LEU A 44 4.34 1.77 -22.41
N GLY A 45 5.40 2.16 -21.69
CA GLY A 45 6.17 3.36 -22.01
C GLY A 45 5.42 4.66 -21.72
N LEU A 46 4.43 4.63 -20.82
CA LEU A 46 3.71 5.80 -20.31
C LEU A 46 4.65 6.70 -19.50
N LYS A 47 5.51 7.46 -20.21
CA LYS A 47 6.54 8.30 -19.59
C LYS A 47 5.86 9.46 -18.85
N PRO A 48 6.12 9.63 -17.53
CA PRO A 48 5.54 10.70 -16.72
C PRO A 48 6.20 12.06 -16.99
N GLN A 49 6.06 12.55 -18.23
CA GLN A 49 6.28 13.96 -18.59
C GLN A 49 4.94 14.68 -18.45
N ASN A 50 4.92 15.80 -17.71
CA ASN A 50 3.69 16.53 -17.37
C ASN A 50 2.62 15.68 -16.65
N THR A 51 3.03 14.74 -15.79
CA THR A 51 2.17 13.79 -15.06
C THR A 51 0.90 14.40 -14.48
N GLU A 52 1.01 15.56 -13.83
CA GLU A 52 -0.13 16.23 -13.20
C GLU A 52 -1.20 16.63 -14.23
N LYS A 53 -0.78 17.19 -15.38
CA LYS A 53 -1.70 17.52 -16.47
C LYS A 53 -2.29 16.26 -17.09
N VAL A 54 -1.48 15.22 -17.30
CA VAL A 54 -1.94 13.94 -17.87
C VAL A 54 -2.99 13.28 -16.97
N LEU A 55 -2.76 13.23 -15.66
CA LEU A 55 -3.72 12.72 -14.68
C LEU A 55 -4.99 13.58 -14.62
N GLN A 56 -4.87 14.91 -14.72
CA GLN A 56 -6.02 15.81 -14.78
C GLN A 56 -6.85 15.62 -16.08
N ASP A 57 -6.20 15.47 -17.23
CA ASP A 57 -6.85 15.22 -18.52
C ASP A 57 -7.49 13.81 -18.57
N TYR A 58 -6.92 12.82 -17.88
CA TYR A 58 -7.56 11.53 -17.65
C TYR A 58 -8.77 11.64 -16.70
N GLY A 59 -8.64 12.30 -15.55
CA GLY A 59 -9.74 12.46 -14.60
C GLY A 59 -10.93 13.24 -15.17
N ASN A 60 -10.66 14.29 -15.94
CA ASN A 60 -11.68 15.06 -16.65
C ASN A 60 -12.42 14.24 -17.73
N ARG A 61 -11.78 13.20 -18.29
CA ARG A 61 -12.43 12.25 -19.21
C ARG A 61 -13.20 11.18 -18.45
N ALA A 62 -12.61 10.63 -17.38
CA ALA A 62 -13.22 9.61 -16.54
C ALA A 62 -14.52 10.09 -15.85
N ARG A 63 -14.57 11.33 -15.31
CA ARG A 63 -15.80 11.94 -14.76
C ARG A 63 -16.94 12.00 -15.79
N LYS A 64 -16.64 12.23 -17.08
CA LYS A 64 -17.65 12.26 -18.16
C LYS A 64 -18.16 10.87 -18.56
N LEU A 65 -17.48 9.82 -18.11
CA LEU A 65 -17.83 8.43 -18.31
C LEU A 65 -18.40 7.81 -17.03
N GLU A 66 -18.81 8.64 -16.05
CA GLU A 66 -19.47 8.19 -14.83
C GLU A 66 -20.66 7.27 -15.14
N GLY A 67 -20.76 6.17 -14.39
CA GLY A 67 -21.78 5.13 -14.56
C GLY A 67 -21.58 4.25 -15.80
N GLN A 68 -20.60 4.53 -16.66
CA GLN A 68 -20.28 3.70 -17.82
C GLN A 68 -19.16 2.73 -17.47
N LYS A 69 -19.41 1.45 -17.69
CA LYS A 69 -18.36 0.43 -17.72
C LYS A 69 -17.80 0.32 -19.14
N LEU A 70 -16.48 0.29 -19.27
CA LEU A 70 -15.79 0.16 -20.55
C LEU A 70 -15.36 -1.28 -20.79
N ASP A 71 -15.52 -1.75 -22.02
CA ASP A 71 -14.83 -2.93 -22.53
C ASP A 71 -13.37 -2.59 -22.91
N LEU A 72 -12.63 -3.60 -23.35
CA LEU A 72 -11.23 -3.45 -23.74
C LEU A 72 -11.01 -2.46 -24.89
N ASP A 73 -11.94 -2.40 -25.86
CA ASP A 73 -11.85 -1.48 -26.99
C ASP A 73 -12.16 -0.04 -26.58
N GLY A 74 -13.11 0.18 -25.65
CA GLY A 74 -13.37 1.46 -25.01
C GLY A 74 -12.20 1.94 -24.15
N PHE A 75 -11.54 1.02 -23.42
CA PHE A 75 -10.34 1.33 -22.66
C PHE A 75 -9.17 1.74 -23.58
N ALA A 76 -8.95 1.00 -24.67
CA ALA A 76 -7.95 1.32 -25.70
C ALA A 76 -8.15 2.74 -26.27
N GLN A 77 -9.39 3.08 -26.63
CA GLN A 77 -9.79 4.41 -27.10
C GLN A 77 -9.57 5.51 -26.06
N CYS A 78 -9.81 5.24 -24.77
CA CYS A 78 -9.55 6.20 -23.70
C CYS A 78 -8.05 6.52 -23.51
N LEU A 79 -7.19 5.54 -23.71
CA LEU A 79 -5.73 5.72 -23.61
C LEU A 79 -5.07 6.22 -24.91
N ASP A 80 -5.79 6.24 -26.04
CA ASP A 80 -5.26 6.51 -27.39
C ASP A 80 -4.12 5.54 -27.79
N VAL A 81 -4.33 4.25 -27.50
CA VAL A 81 -3.39 3.16 -27.81
C VAL A 81 -4.10 2.00 -28.52
N PRO A 82 -3.41 1.24 -29.39
CA PRO A 82 -3.98 0.02 -29.95
C PRO A 82 -4.14 -1.07 -28.90
N VAL A 83 -5.16 -1.92 -29.05
CA VAL A 83 -5.31 -3.15 -28.27
C VAL A 83 -4.05 -4.02 -28.43
N SER A 84 -3.48 -4.43 -27.31
CA SER A 84 -2.28 -5.26 -27.23
C SER A 84 -2.35 -6.15 -26.00
N GLU A 85 -1.53 -7.21 -25.94
CA GLU A 85 -1.50 -8.11 -24.78
C GLU A 85 -1.19 -7.37 -23.48
N MET A 86 -0.32 -6.35 -23.50
CA MET A 86 -0.05 -5.51 -22.33
C MET A 86 -1.26 -4.67 -21.88
N LEU A 87 -2.14 -4.28 -22.82
CA LEU A 87 -3.39 -3.61 -22.49
C LEU A 87 -4.42 -4.60 -21.93
N ARG A 88 -4.45 -5.84 -22.43
CA ARG A 88 -5.27 -6.94 -21.86
C ARG A 88 -4.85 -7.26 -20.44
N ASP A 89 -3.54 -7.45 -20.21
CA ASP A 89 -2.95 -7.64 -18.87
C ASP A 89 -3.37 -6.52 -17.92
N MET A 90 -3.36 -5.27 -18.40
CA MET A 90 -3.72 -4.09 -17.61
C MET A 90 -5.23 -3.98 -17.35
N PHE A 91 -6.07 -4.32 -18.33
CA PHE A 91 -7.52 -4.35 -18.21
C PHE A 91 -7.98 -5.41 -17.19
N ALA A 92 -7.37 -6.59 -17.22
CA ALA A 92 -7.66 -7.70 -16.32
C ALA A 92 -7.37 -7.40 -14.83
N LEU A 93 -6.62 -6.33 -14.51
CA LEU A 93 -6.44 -5.88 -13.12
C LEU A 93 -7.63 -5.09 -12.56
N PHE A 94 -8.58 -4.68 -13.42
CA PHE A 94 -9.78 -3.91 -13.05
C PHE A 94 -11.09 -4.61 -13.43
N ASP A 95 -11.05 -5.69 -14.22
CA ASP A 95 -12.17 -6.58 -14.51
C ASP A 95 -12.38 -7.58 -13.35
N GLU A 96 -12.84 -7.08 -12.21
CA GLU A 96 -13.04 -7.88 -10.99
C GLU A 96 -14.09 -9.00 -11.14
N HIS A 97 -15.00 -8.87 -12.10
CA HIS A 97 -16.15 -9.77 -12.25
C HIS A 97 -16.01 -10.76 -13.41
N GLU A 98 -14.89 -10.70 -14.15
CA GLU A 98 -14.65 -11.44 -15.40
C GLU A 98 -15.76 -11.23 -16.45
N ASP A 99 -16.48 -10.10 -16.37
CA ASP A 99 -17.57 -9.74 -17.25
C ASP A 99 -17.10 -8.90 -18.46
N ASN A 100 -15.78 -8.73 -18.61
CA ASN A 100 -15.11 -7.95 -19.64
C ASN A 100 -15.45 -6.46 -19.56
N CYS A 101 -15.66 -5.93 -18.34
CA CYS A 101 -15.93 -4.51 -18.12
C CYS A 101 -15.13 -3.91 -16.94
N MET A 102 -14.74 -2.64 -17.05
CA MET A 102 -14.03 -1.90 -16.00
C MET A 102 -14.58 -0.49 -15.79
N ASP A 103 -14.43 0.10 -14.60
CA ASP A 103 -14.63 1.54 -14.42
C ASP A 103 -13.30 2.26 -14.69
N ILE A 104 -13.29 3.17 -15.67
CA ILE A 104 -12.09 3.91 -16.06
C ILE A 104 -11.54 4.79 -14.93
N ARG A 105 -12.37 5.20 -13.97
CA ARG A 105 -11.95 5.98 -12.79
C ARG A 105 -10.98 5.19 -11.93
N GLU A 106 -11.14 3.87 -11.84
CA GLU A 106 -10.23 3.00 -11.08
C GLU A 106 -8.82 3.01 -11.68
N TYR A 107 -8.71 2.87 -13.01
CA TYR A 107 -7.42 3.02 -13.71
C TYR A 107 -6.74 4.37 -13.41
N VAL A 108 -7.49 5.48 -13.41
CA VAL A 108 -6.93 6.81 -13.14
C VAL A 108 -6.45 6.94 -11.70
N ILE A 109 -7.13 6.31 -10.73
CA ILE A 109 -6.70 6.25 -9.33
C ILE A 109 -5.41 5.43 -9.20
N ALA A 110 -5.37 4.22 -9.75
CA ALA A 110 -4.18 3.37 -9.73
C ALA A 110 -2.98 4.03 -10.42
N LEU A 111 -3.18 4.66 -11.58
CA LEU A 111 -2.15 5.43 -12.29
C LEU A 111 -1.65 6.61 -11.45
N SER A 112 -2.57 7.30 -10.76
CA SER A 112 -2.20 8.36 -9.81
C SER A 112 -1.33 7.83 -8.67
N VAL A 113 -1.63 6.68 -8.07
CA VAL A 113 -0.78 6.10 -7.01
C VAL A 113 0.60 5.74 -7.56
N VAL A 114 0.69 5.01 -8.68
CA VAL A 114 1.97 4.61 -9.28
C VAL A 114 2.83 5.79 -9.71
N CYS A 115 2.23 6.83 -10.30
CA CYS A 115 2.98 7.98 -10.81
C CYS A 115 3.35 9.03 -9.74
N ARG A 116 2.71 9.02 -8.57
CA ARG A 116 3.01 9.95 -7.46
C ARG A 116 2.75 9.32 -6.08
N PRO A 117 3.49 8.27 -5.69
CA PRO A 117 3.14 7.46 -4.53
C PRO A 117 3.21 8.22 -3.19
N ALA A 118 4.13 9.18 -3.04
CA ALA A 118 4.20 10.06 -1.87
C ALA A 118 3.16 11.21 -1.85
N LYS A 119 2.21 11.25 -2.80
CA LYS A 119 1.17 12.31 -2.91
C LYS A 119 -0.24 11.76 -2.68
N THR A 120 -0.43 10.96 -1.62
CA THR A 120 -1.71 10.35 -1.25
C THR A 120 -2.88 11.32 -1.31
N LEU A 121 -2.75 12.51 -0.71
CA LEU A 121 -3.83 13.50 -0.65
C LEU A 121 -4.23 14.07 -2.02
N GLU A 122 -3.28 14.23 -2.95
CA GLU A 122 -3.59 14.68 -4.32
C GLU A 122 -4.23 13.55 -5.15
N THR A 123 -3.87 12.27 -4.89
CA THR A 123 -4.59 11.11 -5.43
C THR A 123 -6.03 11.08 -4.93
N MET A 124 -6.25 11.24 -3.62
CA MET A 124 -7.59 11.31 -3.05
C MET A 124 -8.39 12.48 -3.64
N LYS A 125 -7.79 13.67 -3.77
CA LYS A 125 -8.43 14.84 -4.39
C LYS A 125 -8.86 14.57 -5.84
N LEU A 126 -8.01 13.94 -6.64
CA LEU A 126 -8.34 13.54 -8.01
C LEU A 126 -9.47 12.52 -8.04
N ALA A 127 -9.45 11.55 -7.12
CA ALA A 127 -10.50 10.54 -6.97
C ALA A 127 -11.85 11.17 -6.61
N PHE A 128 -11.92 11.99 -5.56
CA PHE A 128 -13.13 12.75 -5.22
C PHE A 128 -13.62 13.59 -6.41
N LYS A 129 -12.74 14.23 -7.20
CA LYS A 129 -13.13 14.95 -8.42
C LYS A 129 -13.68 14.08 -9.57
N MET A 130 -13.60 12.76 -9.51
CA MET A 130 -14.21 11.83 -10.48
C MET A 130 -15.49 11.14 -9.98
N PHE A 131 -15.81 11.27 -8.69
CA PHE A 131 -16.94 10.60 -8.03
C PHE A 131 -17.89 11.57 -7.30
N GLU A 132 -17.49 12.82 -7.07
CA GLU A 132 -18.34 13.80 -6.38
C GLU A 132 -19.60 14.11 -7.18
N ALA A 133 -20.77 14.07 -6.52
CA ALA A 133 -22.01 14.47 -7.14
C ALA A 133 -22.02 15.98 -7.44
N GLU A 134 -22.54 16.37 -8.60
CA GLU A 134 -22.58 17.78 -9.04
C GLU A 134 -23.45 18.68 -8.13
N GLU A 135 -24.35 18.11 -7.33
CA GLU A 135 -25.29 18.85 -6.47
C GLU A 135 -24.67 19.38 -5.18
N ASP A 136 -23.72 18.64 -4.58
CA ASP A 136 -23.16 18.92 -3.25
C ASP A 136 -21.65 18.74 -3.13
N GLY A 137 -20.98 18.22 -4.17
CA GLY A 137 -19.53 17.96 -4.16
C GLY A 137 -19.12 16.85 -3.19
N ALA A 138 -20.05 15.93 -2.87
CA ALA A 138 -19.83 14.84 -1.93
C ALA A 138 -19.92 13.45 -2.60
N ILE A 139 -19.30 12.47 -1.95
CA ILE A 139 -19.33 11.05 -2.33
C ILE A 139 -20.00 10.20 -1.25
N THR A 140 -20.59 9.09 -1.64
CA THR A 140 -21.17 8.07 -0.76
C THR A 140 -20.12 7.12 -0.18
N GLU A 141 -20.53 6.29 0.78
CA GLU A 141 -19.67 5.24 1.37
C GLU A 141 -19.19 4.22 0.33
N MET A 142 -20.06 3.83 -0.61
CA MET A 142 -19.72 2.87 -1.67
C MET A 142 -18.64 3.43 -2.61
N GLU A 143 -18.71 4.72 -2.92
CA GLU A 143 -17.73 5.40 -3.78
C GLU A 143 -16.39 5.57 -3.06
N LEU A 144 -16.41 5.90 -1.76
CA LEU A 144 -15.19 5.87 -0.94
C LEU A 144 -14.56 4.47 -0.89
N ALA A 145 -15.39 3.42 -0.81
CA ALA A 145 -14.93 2.03 -0.81
C ALA A 145 -14.16 1.70 -2.08
N VAL A 146 -14.73 2.02 -3.26
CA VAL A 146 -14.05 1.87 -4.56
C VAL A 146 -12.75 2.67 -4.58
N ILE A 147 -12.79 3.96 -4.22
CA ILE A 147 -11.61 4.84 -4.26
C ILE A 147 -10.46 4.29 -3.42
N LEU A 148 -10.71 3.90 -2.17
CA LEU A 148 -9.66 3.42 -1.27
C LEU A 148 -9.20 2.00 -1.62
N LYS A 149 -10.12 1.12 -2.03
CA LYS A 149 -9.80 -0.22 -2.53
C LYS A 149 -8.81 -0.16 -3.70
N THR A 150 -9.12 0.64 -4.73
CA THR A 150 -8.26 0.80 -5.90
C THR A 150 -6.95 1.51 -5.53
N ALA A 151 -6.98 2.51 -4.65
CA ALA A 151 -5.77 3.22 -4.24
C ALA A 151 -4.80 2.37 -3.39
N LEU A 152 -5.31 1.33 -2.72
CA LEU A 152 -4.50 0.34 -2.00
C LEU A 152 -4.17 -0.90 -2.86
N GLY A 153 -4.89 -1.14 -3.96
CA GLY A 153 -4.71 -2.30 -4.83
C GLY A 153 -5.15 -3.62 -4.20
N VAL A 154 -6.26 -3.61 -3.45
CA VAL A 154 -6.80 -4.79 -2.75
C VAL A 154 -8.13 -5.24 -3.35
N THR A 155 -8.52 -6.49 -3.14
CA THR A 155 -9.81 -7.03 -3.61
C THR A 155 -10.98 -6.65 -2.69
N HIS A 156 -10.75 -6.55 -1.38
CA HIS A 156 -11.76 -6.18 -0.39
C HIS A 156 -11.19 -5.16 0.60
N LEU A 157 -12.02 -4.17 0.95
CA LEU A 157 -11.70 -3.15 1.94
C LEU A 157 -12.99 -2.71 2.64
N SER A 158 -13.03 -2.79 3.97
CA SER A 158 -14.11 -2.22 4.77
C SER A 158 -13.79 -0.75 5.06
N VAL A 159 -14.68 0.17 4.66
CA VAL A 159 -14.51 1.61 4.89
C VAL A 159 -15.52 2.19 5.89
N SER A 160 -16.52 1.42 6.33
CA SER A 160 -17.64 1.91 7.15
C SER A 160 -17.20 2.60 8.45
N ARG A 161 -16.15 2.08 9.09
CA ARG A 161 -15.55 2.69 10.29
C ARG A 161 -14.94 4.06 9.99
N LEU A 162 -14.20 4.18 8.89
CA LEU A 162 -13.62 5.44 8.44
C LEU A 162 -14.70 6.43 8.03
N PHE A 163 -15.69 5.98 7.26
CA PHE A 163 -16.79 6.82 6.78
C PHE A 163 -17.59 7.41 7.94
N THR A 164 -17.97 6.58 8.92
CA THR A 164 -18.70 7.02 10.13
C THR A 164 -17.89 8.03 10.96
N ALA A 165 -16.56 7.91 10.98
CA ALA A 165 -15.69 8.85 11.68
C ALA A 165 -15.57 10.22 10.97
N ILE A 166 -15.72 10.25 9.64
CA ILE A 166 -15.70 11.47 8.82
C ILE A 166 -17.10 12.12 8.71
N ASP A 167 -18.17 11.33 8.84
CA ASP A 167 -19.57 11.77 8.79
C ASP A 167 -20.32 11.57 10.13
N PRO A 168 -19.90 12.23 11.22
CA PRO A 168 -20.55 12.08 12.53
C PRO A 168 -22.01 12.60 12.53
N GLU A 169 -22.37 13.46 11.58
CA GLU A 169 -23.75 13.92 11.38
C GLU A 169 -24.66 12.86 10.71
N ASN A 170 -24.10 11.74 10.21
CA ASN A 170 -24.82 10.69 9.47
C ASN A 170 -25.62 11.25 8.28
N THR A 171 -25.00 12.13 7.49
CA THR A 171 -25.56 12.63 6.23
C THR A 171 -25.58 11.59 5.11
N GLY A 172 -24.75 10.55 5.22
CA GLY A 172 -24.58 9.50 4.20
C GLY A 172 -23.66 9.89 3.04
N LYS A 173 -23.04 11.09 3.10
CA LYS A 173 -22.10 11.59 2.10
C LYS A 173 -20.94 12.36 2.74
N ILE A 174 -19.76 12.36 2.12
CA ILE A 174 -18.59 13.14 2.56
C ILE A 174 -17.99 13.97 1.42
N THR A 175 -17.57 15.20 1.71
CA THR A 175 -16.80 16.02 0.78
C THR A 175 -15.30 15.79 0.94
N PHE A 176 -14.50 16.15 -0.08
CA PHE A 176 -13.04 16.07 0.02
C PHE A 176 -12.49 16.93 1.17
N ASP A 177 -13.13 18.05 1.50
CA ASP A 177 -12.70 18.89 2.62
C ASP A 177 -12.92 18.20 3.98
N LYS A 178 -14.06 17.50 4.19
CA LYS A 178 -14.27 16.66 5.39
C LYS A 178 -13.17 15.59 5.50
N PHE A 179 -12.92 14.86 4.40
CA PHE A 179 -11.89 13.83 4.35
C PHE A 179 -10.49 14.40 4.65
N ARG A 180 -10.10 15.50 3.99
CA ARG A 180 -8.79 16.16 4.22
C ARG A 180 -8.61 16.54 5.68
N CYS A 181 -9.58 17.24 6.27
CA CYS A 181 -9.47 17.69 7.65
C CYS A 181 -9.40 16.53 8.64
N PHE A 182 -10.01 15.38 8.35
CA PHE A 182 -9.86 14.17 9.15
C PHE A 182 -8.45 13.58 9.04
N VAL A 183 -7.93 13.34 7.83
CA VAL A 183 -6.60 12.71 7.66
C VAL A 183 -5.43 13.61 8.08
N GLU A 184 -5.62 14.93 8.13
CA GLU A 184 -4.68 15.89 8.73
C GLU A 184 -4.63 15.80 10.26
N GLN A 185 -5.74 15.43 10.91
CA GLN A 185 -5.83 15.23 12.36
C GLN A 185 -5.47 13.80 12.80
N HIS A 186 -5.64 12.82 11.90
CA HIS A 186 -5.37 11.40 12.11
C HIS A 186 -4.35 10.87 11.07
N PRO A 187 -3.03 11.15 11.22
CA PRO A 187 -2.02 10.73 10.25
C PRO A 187 -1.97 9.21 10.01
N ASP A 188 -2.24 8.41 11.06
CA ASP A 188 -2.21 6.95 11.04
C ASP A 188 -3.61 6.31 10.81
N PHE A 189 -4.56 7.05 10.23
CA PHE A 189 -5.97 6.61 10.13
C PHE A 189 -6.15 5.25 9.43
N ALA A 190 -5.26 4.87 8.51
CA ALA A 190 -5.35 3.59 7.80
C ALA A 190 -5.27 2.40 8.77
N GLU A 191 -4.34 2.43 9.73
CA GLU A 191 -4.19 1.39 10.75
C GLU A 191 -5.40 1.35 11.70
N GLU A 192 -5.88 2.53 12.11
CA GLU A 192 -6.97 2.67 13.09
C GLU A 192 -8.36 2.37 12.51
N TYR A 193 -8.60 2.63 11.21
CA TYR A 193 -9.94 2.54 10.61
C TYR A 193 -10.08 1.57 9.43
N LEU A 194 -9.01 1.19 8.74
CA LEU A 194 -9.06 0.30 7.56
C LEU A 194 -8.54 -1.13 7.84
N TYR A 195 -7.47 -1.27 8.62
CA TYR A 195 -6.79 -2.58 8.81
C TYR A 195 -7.12 -3.33 10.11
N THR A 196 -7.91 -2.72 11.00
CA THR A 196 -8.21 -3.24 12.34
C THR A 196 -9.35 -4.27 12.35
N GLU A 197 -9.15 -5.42 11.70
CA GLU A 197 -10.02 -6.61 11.83
C GLU A 197 -9.41 -7.73 12.70
N ASN A 198 -8.20 -7.55 13.24
CA ASN A 198 -7.51 -8.53 14.10
C ASN A 198 -7.61 -8.26 15.62
N ALA A 199 -8.63 -7.53 16.09
CA ALA A 199 -8.89 -7.33 17.52
C ALA A 199 -9.52 -8.55 18.25
N GLY A 200 -9.38 -9.77 17.68
CA GLY A 200 -9.95 -11.01 18.19
C GLY A 200 -9.00 -11.92 18.97
N LEU A 201 -7.68 -11.68 18.93
CA LEU A 201 -6.68 -12.56 19.56
C LEU A 201 -5.62 -11.78 20.36
N HIS A 202 -5.74 -11.87 21.68
CA HIS A 202 -4.71 -11.59 22.69
C HIS A 202 -4.07 -10.19 22.75
N THR A 203 -4.78 -9.26 23.40
CA THR A 203 -4.14 -8.16 24.15
C THR A 203 -4.48 -8.24 25.64
N SER A 204 -3.72 -9.02 26.41
CA SER A 204 -3.67 -8.88 27.86
C SER A 204 -2.66 -7.77 28.20
N PRO A 205 -3.06 -6.68 28.88
CA PRO A 205 -2.15 -5.56 29.15
C PRO A 205 -1.19 -5.91 30.30
N CYS A 206 0.08 -6.14 29.97
CA CYS A 206 1.15 -6.33 30.94
C CYS A 206 1.53 -5.01 31.63
N HIS A 207 0.71 -4.54 32.56
CA HIS A 207 1.09 -3.46 33.48
C HIS A 207 2.06 -4.00 34.55
N GLY A 208 3.31 -3.58 34.48
CA GLY A 208 4.31 -3.88 35.50
C GLY A 208 4.14 -2.99 36.73
N HIS A 209 3.73 -3.56 37.86
CA HIS A 209 4.00 -2.99 39.18
C HIS A 209 4.47 -4.07 40.15
N GLN A 210 5.50 -3.73 40.92
CA GLN A 210 6.18 -4.65 41.83
C GLN A 210 5.41 -4.81 43.14
N THR A 211 5.16 -6.05 43.57
CA THR A 211 5.11 -6.45 45.00
C THR A 211 5.28 -7.97 45.16
N LYS A 212 6.28 -8.36 45.95
CA LYS A 212 6.34 -9.64 46.71
C LYS A 212 6.03 -9.30 48.19
N PRO A 213 5.81 -10.26 49.13
CA PRO A 213 5.88 -11.74 49.08
C PRO A 213 4.48 -12.37 49.38
N SER A 214 4.22 -13.65 49.72
CA SER A 214 5.01 -14.71 50.40
C SER A 214 4.40 -16.13 50.32
N LEU A 215 5.28 -17.14 50.22
CA LEU A 215 5.27 -18.49 50.85
C LEU A 215 3.95 -19.27 51.10
N SER A 216 3.84 -20.46 50.49
CA SER A 216 3.59 -21.76 51.18
C SER A 216 3.83 -22.94 50.21
N ALA A 217 3.92 -24.19 50.70
CA ALA A 217 4.71 -25.26 50.08
C ALA A 217 4.03 -26.65 50.01
N ARG A 218 4.74 -27.62 49.37
CA ARG A 218 4.53 -29.10 49.22
C ARG A 218 4.04 -29.54 47.81
N ASN A 219 4.86 -30.25 47.02
CA ASN A 219 5.19 -31.72 47.02
C ASN A 219 4.14 -32.56 46.24
N LEU A 220 4.42 -33.66 45.52
CA LEU A 220 5.61 -34.54 45.38
C LEU A 220 5.52 -35.40 44.09
N GLN A 221 6.66 -35.85 43.52
CA GLN A 221 6.85 -36.91 42.47
C GLN A 221 6.13 -36.74 41.10
N GLY A 222 6.66 -37.11 39.93
CA GLY A 222 7.95 -37.68 39.47
C GLY A 222 7.93 -37.76 37.91
N THR A 223 8.91 -38.26 37.15
CA THR A 223 10.20 -38.93 37.47
C THR A 223 11.36 -38.33 36.62
N ALA A 224 12.10 -39.09 35.80
CA ALA A 224 13.17 -38.60 34.91
C ALA A 224 13.60 -39.59 33.78
N THR A 225 14.12 -39.06 32.66
CA THR A 225 15.15 -39.61 31.72
C THR A 225 15.29 -38.63 30.52
N THR A 226 16.28 -37.72 30.44
CA THR A 226 17.64 -37.84 29.84
C THR A 226 17.70 -38.30 28.38
N LYS A 227 18.49 -37.73 27.44
CA LYS A 227 19.42 -36.57 27.41
C LYS A 227 19.86 -36.31 25.93
N THR A 228 20.67 -35.24 25.72
CA THR A 228 21.46 -34.83 24.52
C THR A 228 20.86 -33.60 23.82
N ALA A 229 21.15 -32.35 24.21
CA ALA A 229 22.44 -31.65 24.32
C ALA A 229 23.11 -31.32 22.98
N ASN A 230 23.01 -30.06 22.58
CA ASN A 230 24.10 -29.24 22.02
C ASN A 230 23.67 -27.77 22.14
N GLY A 231 24.34 -27.00 22.99
CA GLY A 231 24.27 -25.54 22.97
C GLY A 231 25.59 -24.97 22.50
N ILE A 232 25.65 -23.65 22.30
CA ILE A 232 26.82 -22.78 22.50
C ILE A 232 26.31 -21.33 22.42
N CYS A 233 26.83 -20.46 23.29
CA CYS A 233 26.46 -19.04 23.37
C CYS A 233 27.02 -18.22 22.19
N PRO A 234 26.42 -17.06 21.88
CA PRO A 234 27.03 -16.07 21.01
C PRO A 234 27.95 -15.16 21.83
N ASP A 235 29.26 -15.30 21.65
CA ASP A 235 30.20 -14.18 21.86
C ASP A 235 31.56 -14.50 21.21
N PHE A 236 31.98 -13.71 20.21
CA PHE A 236 33.38 -13.35 19.92
C PHE A 236 33.47 -12.48 18.66
N SER A 237 33.85 -11.21 18.84
CA SER A 237 34.34 -10.36 17.73
C SER A 237 35.79 -10.71 17.39
N PRO A 238 36.15 -10.87 16.09
CA PRO A 238 37.53 -10.76 15.63
C PRO A 238 37.90 -9.30 15.34
N LYS A 239 39.17 -8.95 15.56
CA LYS A 239 39.69 -7.58 15.44
C LYS A 239 40.06 -7.23 14.00
N GLU A 240 39.73 -6.02 13.57
CA GLU A 240 40.40 -5.32 12.47
C GLU A 240 41.91 -5.21 12.79
N LEU A 241 42.78 -5.76 11.93
CA LEU A 241 44.22 -5.42 11.94
C LEU A 241 44.45 -4.27 10.97
N GLY A 242 44.86 -3.11 11.50
CA GLY A 242 45.22 -1.96 10.68
C GLY A 242 46.40 -2.28 9.74
N SER A 243 46.26 -1.87 8.48
CA SER A 243 47.39 -1.79 7.54
C SER A 243 47.78 -0.33 7.33
N THR A 244 49.08 -0.08 7.39
CA THR A 244 49.66 1.27 7.50
C THR A 244 49.62 2.01 6.16
N ILE A 245 49.13 3.25 6.19
CA ILE A 245 49.43 4.26 5.16
C ILE A 245 50.80 4.84 5.48
N ASP A 246 51.77 4.70 4.59
CA ASP A 246 52.72 5.80 4.37
C ASP A 246 53.23 5.82 2.92
N GLY A 247 53.09 6.96 2.26
CA GLY A 247 53.36 7.16 0.84
C GLY A 247 54.36 8.30 0.64
N LEU A 248 55.66 7.98 0.74
CA LEU A 248 56.73 8.97 0.64
C LEU A 248 57.00 9.43 -0.79
N LEU A 249 56.41 10.57 -1.15
CA LEU A 249 56.87 11.42 -2.24
C LEU A 249 58.04 12.31 -1.79
N LYS A 250 59.26 12.12 -2.35
CA LYS A 250 60.19 13.22 -2.71
C LYS A 250 61.51 12.77 -3.39
N LYS A 251 61.74 13.36 -4.57
CA LYS A 251 62.99 14.01 -5.06
C LYS A 251 64.22 13.19 -5.52
N HIS A 252 64.55 13.49 -6.78
CA HIS A 252 65.84 13.91 -7.37
C HIS A 252 66.88 12.90 -7.91
N ASN A 253 67.37 13.31 -9.09
CA ASN A 253 68.51 12.86 -9.89
C ASN A 253 68.42 11.46 -10.51
#